data_AF-A0A1E7HJQ0-F1
#
_entry.id   AF-A0A1E7HJQ0-F1
#
_cell.length_a   1.000
_cell.length_b   1.000
_cell.length_c   1.000
_cell.angle_alpha   90.00
_cell.angle_beta   90.00
_cell.angle_gamma   90.00
#
_symmetry.space_group_name_H-M   'P 1'
#
loop_
_entity.id
_entity.type
_entity.pdbx_description
1 polymer ?
#
loop_
_entity_poly.entity_id
_entity_poly.type
_entity_poly.pdbx_seq_one_letter_code
_entity_poly.pdbx_strand_id
1 'polypeptide(L)'
;MADIQIEIGHSYTRYEAKRRIKPSVQKAATSFGLRLRWNGDICKFQGPARGYIAIKDDSVEMAADLGFVAMIFRTTIEKRIRKKLYQALA
;
A
#
# COMPACT_ATOMS: atom_id res chain seq x y z
N MET A 1 -15.56 0.29 6.26
CA MET A 1 -15.19 -0.27 4.94
C MET A 1 -14.04 0.56 4.43
N ALA A 2 -12.98 -0.04 3.85
CA ALA A 2 -11.90 0.74 3.26
C ALA A 2 -12.28 1.13 1.81
N ASP A 3 -12.03 2.36 1.40
CA ASP A 3 -12.32 2.82 0.03
C ASP A 3 -11.59 2.01 -1.02
N ILE A 4 -10.34 1.65 -0.78
CA ILE A 4 -9.52 0.87 -1.69
C ILE A 4 -9.09 -0.38 -0.94
N GLN A 5 -9.35 -1.55 -1.50
CA GLN A 5 -8.79 -2.82 -1.06
C GLN A 5 -8.13 -3.48 -2.26
N ILE A 6 -6.87 -3.83 -2.12
CA ILE A 6 -6.06 -4.47 -3.16
C ILE A 6 -5.39 -5.68 -2.52
N GLU A 7 -5.50 -6.82 -3.19
CA GLU A 7 -4.78 -8.03 -2.87
C GLU A 7 -3.96 -8.42 -4.09
N ILE A 8 -2.66 -8.67 -3.90
CA ILE A 8 -1.74 -9.06 -4.97
C ILE A 8 -0.98 -10.30 -4.51
N GLY A 9 -1.21 -11.42 -5.20
CA GLY A 9 -0.43 -12.63 -5.01
C GLY A 9 1.01 -12.44 -5.52
N HIS A 10 1.98 -12.99 -4.81
CA HIS A 10 3.39 -12.99 -5.22
C HIS A 10 4.06 -14.33 -4.89
N SER A 11 5.02 -14.74 -5.70
CA SER A 11 5.81 -15.96 -5.47
C SER A 11 7.04 -15.72 -4.58
N TYR A 12 7.20 -14.51 -4.05
CA TYR A 12 8.34 -14.14 -3.20
C TYR A 12 8.12 -14.53 -1.75
N THR A 13 9.21 -14.80 -1.03
CA THR A 13 9.13 -14.97 0.43
C THR A 13 8.72 -13.66 1.09
N ARG A 14 8.02 -13.75 2.23
CA ARG A 14 7.53 -12.60 3.02
C ARG A 14 8.60 -11.52 3.26
N TYR A 15 9.83 -11.96 3.52
CA TYR A 15 10.98 -11.07 3.73
C TYR A 15 11.37 -10.31 2.45
N GLU A 16 11.42 -11.00 1.32
CA GLU A 16 11.80 -10.41 0.03
C GLU A 16 10.72 -9.46 -0.48
N ALA A 17 9.44 -9.84 -0.37
CA ALA A 17 8.29 -8.99 -0.68
C ALA A 17 8.33 -7.68 0.11
N LYS A 18 8.57 -7.76 1.43
CA LYS A 18 8.75 -6.59 2.29
C LYS A 18 9.91 -5.72 1.86
N ARG A 19 11.05 -6.31 1.53
CA ARG A 19 12.24 -5.57 1.10
C ARG A 19 12.00 -4.81 -0.20
N ARG A 20 11.24 -5.36 -1.15
CA ARG A 20 10.88 -4.70 -2.41
C ARG A 20 9.79 -3.62 -2.24
N ILE A 21 8.80 -3.88 -1.39
CA ILE A 21 7.67 -2.96 -1.16
C ILE A 21 8.10 -1.74 -0.34
N LYS A 22 8.93 -1.93 0.69
CA LYS A 22 9.33 -0.89 1.64
C LYS A 22 9.81 0.42 0.96
N PRO A 23 10.75 0.42 0.00
CA PRO A 23 11.16 1.66 -0.68
C PRO A 23 10.04 2.30 -1.52
N SER A 24 9.19 1.50 -2.16
CA SER A 24 8.05 1.98 -2.95
C SER A 24 7.00 2.67 -2.07
N VAL A 25 6.70 2.06 -0.92
CA VAL A 25 5.78 2.61 0.09
C VAL A 25 6.37 3.87 0.74
N GLN A 26 7.67 3.86 1.07
CA GLN A 26 8.36 5.04 1.61
C GLN A 26 8.28 6.22 0.64
N LYS A 27 8.58 6.01 -0.65
CA LYS A 27 8.46 7.05 -1.68
C LYS A 27 7.03 7.56 -1.82
N ALA A 28 6.04 6.66 -1.82
CA ALA A 28 4.64 7.06 -1.87
C ALA A 28 4.26 7.91 -0.65
N ALA A 29 4.67 7.49 0.54
CA ALA A 29 4.38 8.23 1.75
C ALA A 29 4.98 9.63 1.75
N THR A 30 6.23 9.78 1.32
CA THR A 30 6.85 11.11 1.18
C THR A 30 6.13 11.97 0.15
N SER A 31 5.79 11.44 -1.04
CA SER A 31 5.08 12.21 -2.07
C SER A 31 3.68 12.66 -1.65
N PHE A 32 2.99 11.86 -0.84
CA PHE A 32 1.62 12.14 -0.39
C PHE A 32 1.54 12.73 1.03
N GLY A 33 2.67 12.95 1.70
CA GLY A 33 2.70 13.45 3.09
C GLY A 33 2.09 12.47 4.11
N LEU A 34 2.19 11.16 3.86
CA LEU A 34 1.68 10.11 4.74
C LEU A 34 2.73 9.75 5.81
N ARG A 35 2.26 9.50 7.03
CA ARG A 35 3.07 8.94 8.12
C ARG A 35 3.00 7.43 8.07
N LEU A 36 4.14 6.76 7.94
CA LEU A 36 4.25 5.29 7.96
C LEU A 36 4.62 4.78 9.35
N ARG A 37 4.02 3.66 9.75
CA ARG A 37 4.31 2.91 10.97
C ARG A 37 4.36 1.42 10.62
N TRP A 38 5.56 0.87 10.56
CA TRP A 38 5.77 -0.57 10.41
C TRP A 38 5.66 -1.27 11.77
N ASN A 39 4.86 -2.34 11.84
CA ASN A 39 4.75 -3.24 12.97
C ASN A 39 4.88 -4.68 12.45
N GLY A 40 6.09 -5.24 12.53
CA GLY A 40 6.40 -6.53 11.91
C GLY A 40 6.10 -6.51 10.41
N ASP A 41 5.13 -7.31 9.98
CA ASP A 41 4.75 -7.49 8.57
C ASP A 41 3.59 -6.59 8.13
N ILE A 42 3.11 -5.73 9.04
CA ILE A 42 2.02 -4.79 8.76
C ILE A 42 2.56 -3.37 8.78
N CYS A 43 2.37 -2.62 7.69
CA CYS A 43 2.64 -1.19 7.61
C CYS A 43 1.34 -0.41 7.68
N LYS A 44 1.11 0.33 8.77
CA LYS A 44 0.01 1.28 8.85
C LYS A 44 0.45 2.64 8.34
N PHE A 45 -0.42 3.32 7.61
CA PHE A 45 -0.17 4.68 7.13
C PHE A 45 -1.34 5.62 7.40
N GLN A 46 -1.02 6.88 7.68
CA GLN A 46 -2.00 7.90 8.07
C GLN A 46 -1.62 9.28 7.54
N GLY A 47 -2.62 10.08 7.18
CA GLY A 47 -2.48 11.48 6.76
C GLY A 47 -3.70 11.87 5.91
N PRO A 48 -3.52 12.43 4.70
CA PRO A 48 -4.61 12.66 3.76
C PRO A 48 -5.32 11.36 3.27
N ALA A 49 -4.66 10.20 3.43
CA ALA A 49 -5.28 8.88 3.33
C ALA A 49 -4.87 8.05 4.56
N ARG A 50 -5.74 7.14 5.01
CA ARG A 50 -5.47 6.23 6.12
C ARG A 50 -5.55 4.80 5.66
N GLY A 51 -4.71 3.91 6.16
CA GLY A 51 -4.75 2.53 5.70
C GLY A 51 -3.68 1.65 6.28
N TYR A 52 -3.59 0.45 5.74
CA TYR A 52 -2.57 -0.52 6.08
C TYR A 52 -2.15 -1.36 4.88
N ILE A 53 -0.95 -1.92 4.97
CA ILE A 53 -0.39 -2.91 4.05
C ILE A 53 0.01 -4.09 4.92
N ALA A 54 -0.57 -5.26 4.69
CA ALA A 54 -0.21 -6.51 5.34
C ALA A 54 0.51 -7.41 4.34
N ILE A 55 1.71 -7.87 4.70
CA ILE A 55 2.50 -8.79 3.89
C ILE A 55 2.26 -10.19 4.43
N LYS A 56 1.59 -11.02 3.64
CA LYS A 56 1.43 -12.47 3.86
C LYS A 56 2.53 -13.21 3.13
N ASP A 57 2.55 -14.53 3.27
CA ASP A 57 3.61 -15.38 2.73
C ASP A 57 3.55 -15.51 1.20
N ASP A 58 2.35 -15.45 0.63
CA ASP A 58 2.05 -15.63 -0.79
C ASP A 58 1.31 -14.43 -1.39
N SER A 59 1.00 -13.42 -0.58
CA SER A 59 0.15 -12.30 -0.98
C SER A 59 0.44 -11.03 -0.19
N VAL A 60 0.14 -9.88 -0.79
CA VAL A 60 0.16 -8.59 -0.12
C VAL A 60 -1.22 -7.98 -0.20
N GLU A 61 -1.77 -7.69 0.98
CA GLU A 61 -3.03 -6.98 1.12
C GLU A 61 -2.75 -5.52 1.45
N MET A 62 -3.48 -4.62 0.80
CA MET A 62 -3.47 -3.21 1.10
C MET A 62 -4.90 -2.71 1.20
N ALA A 63 -5.20 -2.04 2.31
CA ALA A 63 -6.45 -1.31 2.48
C ALA A 63 -6.13 0.17 2.67
N ALA A 64 -6.81 1.04 1.95
CA ALA A 64 -6.69 2.49 2.08
C ALA A 64 -8.08 3.14 2.08
N ASP A 65 -8.33 3.95 3.08
CA ASP A 65 -9.45 4.85 3.27
C ASP A 65 -9.03 6.24 2.79
N LEU A 66 -9.74 6.73 1.78
CA LEU A 66 -9.47 8.01 1.15
C LEU A 66 -10.29 9.07 1.89
N GLY A 67 -9.66 10.18 2.29
CA GLY A 67 -10.43 11.32 2.76
C GLY A 67 -11.41 11.80 1.69
N PHE A 68 -12.50 12.48 2.09
CA PHE A 68 -13.58 12.94 1.20
C PHE A 68 -13.11 13.62 -0.10
N VAL A 69 -12.03 14.40 -0.05
CA VAL A 69 -11.44 15.08 -1.23
C VAL A 69 -10.81 14.08 -2.22
N ALA A 70 -10.19 13.01 -1.72
CA ALA A 70 -9.54 11.99 -2.54
C ALA A 70 -10.52 10.96 -3.10
N MET A 71 -11.75 10.89 -2.56
CA MET A 71 -12.81 9.98 -3.00
C MET A 71 -13.20 10.20 -4.48
N ILE A 72 -13.19 11.46 -4.95
CA ILE A 72 -13.46 11.83 -6.35
C ILE A 72 -12.40 11.25 -7.29
N PHE A 73 -11.15 11.13 -6.82
CA PHE A 73 -10.02 10.62 -7.58
C PHE A 73 -9.68 9.15 -7.26
N ARG A 74 -10.56 8.44 -6.55
CA ARG A 74 -10.35 7.06 -6.08
C ARG A 74 -9.81 6.14 -7.17
N THR A 75 -10.47 6.10 -8.32
CA THR A 75 -10.09 5.23 -9.45
C THR A 75 -8.67 5.51 -9.95
N THR A 76 -8.26 6.77 -9.98
CA THR A 76 -6.91 7.17 -10.43
C THR A 76 -5.85 6.82 -9.38
N ILE A 77 -6.17 7.05 -8.10
CA ILE A 77 -5.28 6.73 -6.98
C ILE A 77 -5.10 5.22 -6.89
N GLU A 78 -6.19 4.46 -6.95
CA GLU A 78 -6.18 3.00 -6.97
C GLU A 78 -5.32 2.45 -8.11
N LYS A 79 -5.52 2.92 -9.34
CA LYS A 79 -4.69 2.49 -10.49
C LYS A 79 -3.21 2.79 -10.28
N ARG A 80 -2.86 3.95 -9.71
CA ARG A 80 -1.46 4.32 -9.42
C ARG A 80 -0.85 3.45 -8.33
N ILE A 81 -1.58 3.21 -7.25
CA ILE A 81 -1.16 2.34 -6.14
C ILE A 81 -0.97 0.92 -6.66
N ARG A 82 -1.95 0.38 -7.38
CA ARG A 82 -1.90 -0.94 -7.99
C ARG A 82 -0.70 -1.07 -8.92
N LYS A 83 -0.45 -0.09 -9.79
CA LYS A 83 0.72 -0.09 -10.69
C LYS A 83 2.05 -0.09 -9.93
N LYS A 84 2.19 0.73 -8.87
CA LYS A 84 3.41 0.77 -8.06
C LYS A 84 3.64 -0.51 -7.26
N LEU A 85 2.58 -1.08 -6.69
CA LEU A 85 2.66 -2.37 -5.98
C LEU A 85 3.00 -3.50 -6.95
N TYR A 86 2.35 -3.55 -8.11
CA TYR A 86 2.64 -4.53 -9.14
C TYR A 86 4.08 -4.41 -9.63
N GLN A 87 4.60 -3.20 -9.85
CA GLN A 87 6.02 -3.00 -10.18
C GLN A 87 6.99 -3.43 -9.06
N ALA A 88 6.56 -3.42 -7.80
CA ALA A 88 7.40 -3.86 -6.68
C ALA A 88 7.33 -5.38 -6.46
N LEU A 89 6.30 -6.05 -7.00
CA LEU A 89 6.03 -7.48 -6.81
C LEU A 89 6.14 -8.31 -8.11
N ALA A 90 6.38 -7.67 -9.25
CA ALA A 90 6.86 -8.30 -10.47
C ALA A 90 8.38 -8.55 -10.39
#